data_AF-A0A550BYI6-F1
#
_entry.id   AF-A0A550BYI6-F1
#
_cell.length_a   1.000
_cell.length_b   1.000
_cell.length_c   1.000
_cell.angle_alpha   90.00
_cell.angle_beta   90.00
_cell.angle_gamma   90.00
#
_symmetry.space_group_name_H-M   'P 1'
#
loop_
_entity.id
_entity.type
_entity.pdbx_description
1 polymer ?
#
loop_
_entity_poly.entity_id
_entity_poly.type
_entity_poly.pdbx_seq_one_letter_code
_entity_poly.pdbx_strand_id
1 'polypeptide(L)'
;MPSTSIRRKFLASYPPLQGEGPLPPHVLTRQLSQDLSSCLQPSNIPSYPFDRSAAAAVSEAIDGLWIYARLAYHYAQGTAWFQDLIVSLLSSTWKWIEFISPRSGTIADMDDEDEWWPDIYATALPCRLSSNGCLEVTPGSRAATMAIYILPLVAAHFPRAMKFLAAQPDFSDVVLSMLHHTLQPSIASVKGYHRYVMIVGYLLIPDDNRLYKRFREDFLRSDERHHPGRALRMILERMEWAYYGEYVTEAEESKQVDTYIRMFSTDDTLLGDDEMMTNLKAAGMPVSLARILRRATARTDMVKNHSHRRSILGIWFKTLDVLLNLHPAPSLSLSDVTAALRHGLLTALYLALCTAADTRDDEEAITNFRRNAANIAGRCLTTGLVWPKVLRAFDTAFYREQLDEATNGCNPPEWEALISRYQFYTRTRQTYNANLVKIFERCGNTEVHGRFSRFSWVSDKLPSVRSLSLTQDSGYARAPRFPTVPEHARKRTGALATIKTAQLSSMHLPSRQPTP
;
A
#
# COMPACT_ATOMS: atom_id res chain seq x y z
N MET A 1 -0.11 14.87 -43.13
CA MET A 1 -0.86 13.63 -43.42
C MET A 1 -1.86 13.40 -42.31
N PRO A 2 -3.14 13.08 -42.59
CA PRO A 2 -4.12 12.86 -41.55
C PRO A 2 -3.73 11.59 -40.78
N SER A 3 -3.41 11.70 -39.48
CA SER A 3 -3.06 10.51 -38.71
C SER A 3 -4.27 9.59 -38.58
N THR A 4 -4.13 8.39 -39.12
CA THR A 4 -5.13 7.32 -39.17
C THR A 4 -5.11 6.48 -37.89
N SER A 5 -5.01 7.12 -36.72
CA SER A 5 -4.93 6.41 -35.42
C SER A 5 -6.03 5.36 -35.31
N ILE A 6 -5.65 4.11 -35.05
CA ILE A 6 -6.57 2.99 -34.83
C ILE A 6 -7.68 3.34 -33.84
N ARG A 7 -7.38 4.14 -32.81
CA ARG A 7 -8.35 4.63 -31.85
C ARG A 7 -9.41 5.52 -32.48
N ARG A 8 -9.01 6.49 -33.31
CA ARG A 8 -9.96 7.39 -33.98
C ARG A 8 -10.89 6.60 -34.89
N LYS A 9 -10.35 5.62 -35.63
CA LYS A 9 -11.16 4.70 -36.45
C LYS A 9 -12.13 3.91 -35.58
N PHE A 10 -11.64 3.31 -34.51
CA PHE A 10 -12.44 2.51 -33.58
C PHE A 10 -13.57 3.33 -32.93
N LEU A 11 -13.27 4.51 -32.39
CA LEU A 11 -14.25 5.38 -31.75
C LEU A 11 -15.29 5.94 -32.73
N ALA A 12 -14.88 6.21 -33.97
CA ALA A 12 -15.81 6.62 -35.03
C ALA A 12 -16.75 5.48 -35.45
N SER A 13 -16.25 4.24 -35.49
CA SER A 13 -17.05 3.06 -35.84
C SER A 13 -17.92 2.55 -34.70
N TYR A 14 -17.53 2.79 -33.44
CA TYR A 14 -18.23 2.31 -32.25
C TYR A 14 -18.43 3.38 -31.16
N PRO A 15 -19.13 4.51 -31.44
CA PRO A 15 -19.35 5.58 -30.46
C PRO A 15 -19.96 5.15 -29.11
N PRO A 16 -20.94 4.21 -29.03
CA PRO A 16 -21.51 3.80 -27.75
C PRO A 16 -20.58 2.93 -26.90
N LEU A 17 -19.42 2.50 -27.42
CA LEU A 17 -18.47 1.62 -26.74
C LEU A 17 -17.25 2.36 -26.17
N GLN A 18 -17.40 3.68 -25.95
CA GLN A 18 -16.38 4.56 -25.36
C GLN A 18 -16.02 4.23 -23.90
N GLY A 19 -16.73 3.32 -23.21
CA GLY A 19 -16.39 2.96 -21.82
C GLY A 19 -15.18 2.02 -21.67
N GLU A 20 -14.76 1.78 -20.42
CA GLU A 20 -13.69 0.83 -20.05
C GLU A 20 -14.13 -0.64 -20.10
N GLY A 21 -15.41 -0.90 -20.39
CA GLY A 21 -16.00 -2.23 -20.34
C GLY A 21 -15.50 -3.16 -21.47
N PRO A 22 -15.63 -4.48 -21.29
CA PRO A 22 -15.35 -5.47 -22.34
C PRO A 22 -16.05 -5.16 -23.68
N LEU A 23 -15.43 -5.59 -24.79
CA LEU A 23 -16.00 -5.42 -26.14
C LEU A 23 -16.65 -6.71 -26.62
N PRO A 24 -17.91 -6.67 -27.10
CA PRO A 24 -18.59 -7.88 -27.53
C PRO A 24 -17.93 -8.45 -28.79
N PRO A 25 -17.91 -9.79 -28.99
CA PRO A 25 -17.13 -10.42 -30.06
C PRO A 25 -17.43 -9.93 -31.48
N HIS A 26 -18.68 -9.52 -31.76
CA HIS A 26 -19.10 -9.04 -33.08
C HIS A 26 -18.47 -7.69 -33.49
N VAL A 27 -17.85 -6.97 -32.56
CA VAL A 27 -17.09 -5.74 -32.84
C VAL A 27 -15.81 -6.06 -33.60
N LEU A 28 -15.25 -7.26 -33.47
CA LEU A 28 -14.08 -7.68 -34.21
C LEU A 28 -14.44 -7.96 -35.67
N THR A 29 -14.44 -6.92 -36.48
CA THR A 29 -14.59 -7.01 -37.94
C THR A 29 -13.26 -7.39 -38.58
N ARG A 30 -13.31 -7.85 -39.84
CA ARG A 30 -12.09 -8.08 -40.65
C ARG A 30 -11.24 -6.82 -40.81
N GLN A 31 -11.87 -5.65 -40.88
CA GLN A 31 -11.16 -4.38 -40.98
C GLN A 31 -10.43 -4.07 -39.67
N LEU A 32 -11.12 -4.16 -38.53
CA LEU A 32 -10.50 -3.93 -37.22
C LEU A 32 -9.38 -4.93 -36.94
N SER A 33 -9.54 -6.19 -37.36
CA SER A 33 -8.48 -7.19 -37.20
C SER A 33 -7.23 -6.88 -38.02
N GLN A 34 -7.40 -6.38 -39.26
CA GLN A 34 -6.30 -5.93 -40.10
C GLN A 34 -5.62 -4.69 -39.51
N ASP A 35 -6.39 -3.73 -39.02
CA ASP A 35 -5.87 -2.53 -38.36
C ASP A 35 -5.08 -2.91 -37.09
N LEU A 36 -5.62 -3.77 -36.22
CA LEU A 36 -4.94 -4.28 -35.03
C LEU A 36 -3.67 -5.05 -35.38
N SER A 37 -3.76 -5.96 -36.36
CA SER A 37 -2.61 -6.73 -36.81
C SER A 37 -1.53 -5.79 -37.32
N SER A 38 -1.89 -4.81 -38.14
CA SER A 38 -0.99 -3.81 -38.71
C SER A 38 -0.30 -3.01 -37.62
N CYS A 39 -1.02 -2.38 -36.69
CA CYS A 39 -0.36 -1.53 -35.69
C CYS A 39 0.46 -2.35 -34.67
N LEU A 40 0.03 -3.56 -34.33
CA LEU A 40 0.69 -4.41 -33.33
C LEU A 40 1.79 -5.31 -33.91
N GLN A 41 2.11 -5.24 -35.21
CA GLN A 41 3.22 -6.04 -35.76
C GLN A 41 4.54 -5.67 -35.06
N PRO A 42 5.36 -6.67 -34.65
CA PRO A 42 6.63 -6.39 -33.99
C PRO A 42 7.61 -5.55 -34.82
N SER A 43 7.51 -5.58 -36.15
CA SER A 43 8.32 -4.74 -37.05
C SER A 43 8.05 -3.24 -36.90
N ASN A 44 6.93 -2.86 -36.27
CA ASN A 44 6.58 -1.47 -36.00
C ASN A 44 7.08 -0.96 -34.64
N ILE A 45 7.71 -1.82 -33.84
CA ILE A 45 8.38 -1.39 -32.62
C ILE A 45 9.57 -0.51 -33.02
N PRO A 46 9.60 0.78 -32.63
CA PRO A 46 10.64 1.68 -33.07
C PRO A 46 11.98 1.29 -32.45
N SER A 47 13.07 1.60 -33.17
CA SER A 47 14.45 1.43 -32.70
C SER A 47 15.09 2.79 -32.47
N TYR A 48 16.10 2.84 -31.60
CA TYR A 48 16.85 4.06 -31.33
C TYR A 48 17.72 4.46 -32.54
N PRO A 49 17.86 5.75 -32.87
CA PRO A 49 17.30 6.93 -32.20
C PRO A 49 15.81 7.15 -32.48
N PHE A 50 15.05 7.59 -31.48
CA PHE A 50 13.62 7.82 -31.62
C PHE A 50 13.31 9.19 -32.23
N ASP A 51 12.24 9.24 -33.02
CA ASP A 51 11.72 10.46 -33.62
C ASP A 51 10.21 10.62 -33.30
N ARG A 52 9.58 11.65 -33.91
CA ARG A 52 8.14 11.88 -33.71
C ARG A 52 7.27 10.74 -34.24
N SER A 53 7.74 10.02 -35.26
CA SER A 53 7.02 8.88 -35.81
C SER A 53 7.04 7.70 -34.84
N ALA A 54 8.14 7.49 -34.12
CA ALA A 54 8.25 6.51 -33.04
C ALA A 54 7.24 6.78 -31.92
N ALA A 55 7.13 8.03 -31.44
CA ALA A 55 6.15 8.40 -30.42
C ALA A 55 4.69 8.16 -30.89
N ALA A 56 4.40 8.43 -32.17
CA ALA A 56 3.10 8.14 -32.76
C ALA A 56 2.83 6.63 -32.87
N ALA A 57 3.83 5.84 -33.27
CA ALA A 57 3.71 4.38 -33.37
C ALA A 57 3.48 3.73 -32.00
N VAL A 58 4.21 4.15 -30.97
CA VAL A 58 3.99 3.67 -29.59
C VAL A 58 2.59 4.06 -29.11
N SER A 59 2.16 5.29 -29.40
CA SER A 59 0.83 5.74 -29.04
C SER A 59 -0.28 4.90 -29.68
N GLU A 60 -0.12 4.59 -30.97
CA GLU A 60 -1.04 3.74 -31.71
C GLU A 60 -1.02 2.29 -31.22
N ALA A 61 0.14 1.78 -30.83
CA ALA A 61 0.27 0.43 -30.26
C ALA A 61 -0.40 0.33 -28.88
N ILE A 62 -0.26 1.34 -28.01
CA ILE A 62 -0.95 1.40 -26.71
C ILE A 62 -2.47 1.37 -26.91
N ASP A 63 -2.99 2.16 -27.84
CA ASP A 63 -4.41 2.14 -28.21
C ASP A 63 -4.84 0.77 -28.76
N GLY A 64 -4.02 0.16 -29.62
CA GLY A 64 -4.25 -1.17 -30.17
C GLY A 64 -4.28 -2.27 -29.09
N LEU A 65 -3.35 -2.24 -28.14
CA LEU A 65 -3.30 -3.15 -26.99
C LEU A 65 -4.55 -3.01 -26.12
N TRP A 66 -5.04 -1.79 -25.91
CA TRP A 66 -6.26 -1.54 -25.16
C TRP A 66 -7.49 -2.14 -25.85
N ILE A 67 -7.65 -1.93 -27.16
CA ILE A 67 -8.74 -2.54 -27.94
C ILE A 67 -8.64 -4.07 -27.89
N TYR A 68 -7.46 -4.62 -28.16
CA TYR A 68 -7.18 -6.05 -28.13
C TYR A 68 -7.58 -6.68 -26.78
N ALA A 69 -7.16 -6.07 -25.68
CA ALA A 69 -7.45 -6.55 -24.34
C ALA A 69 -8.95 -6.60 -24.03
N ARG A 70 -9.70 -5.57 -24.43
CA ARG A 70 -11.16 -5.52 -24.25
C ARG A 70 -11.88 -6.60 -25.06
N LEU A 71 -11.37 -6.95 -26.24
CA LEU A 71 -11.87 -8.07 -27.04
C LEU A 71 -11.52 -9.41 -26.38
N ALA A 72 -10.29 -9.58 -25.90
CA ALA A 72 -9.82 -10.80 -25.27
C ALA A 72 -10.65 -11.21 -24.03
N TYR A 73 -11.28 -10.25 -23.35
CA TYR A 73 -12.17 -10.52 -22.21
C TYR A 73 -13.35 -11.46 -22.57
N HIS A 74 -13.86 -11.38 -23.80
CA HIS A 74 -14.94 -12.23 -24.30
C HIS A 74 -14.46 -13.42 -25.13
N TYR A 75 -13.18 -13.81 -25.01
CA TYR A 75 -12.58 -14.94 -25.74
C TYR A 75 -13.47 -16.20 -25.75
N ALA A 76 -13.96 -16.62 -24.58
CA ALA A 76 -14.77 -17.83 -24.45
C ALA A 76 -16.16 -17.75 -25.09
N GLN A 77 -16.67 -16.53 -25.32
CA GLN A 77 -17.98 -16.29 -25.92
C GLN A 77 -17.88 -16.04 -27.44
N GLY A 78 -16.67 -15.90 -27.97
CA GLY A 78 -16.42 -15.67 -29.39
C GLY A 78 -16.56 -16.92 -30.25
N THR A 79 -16.71 -16.71 -31.56
CA THR A 79 -16.66 -17.78 -32.57
C THR A 79 -15.25 -18.38 -32.69
N ALA A 80 -15.10 -19.53 -33.34
CA ALA A 80 -13.78 -20.12 -33.59
C ALA A 80 -12.83 -19.14 -34.32
N TRP A 81 -13.34 -18.41 -35.32
CA TRP A 81 -12.58 -17.38 -36.02
C TRP A 81 -12.11 -16.25 -35.08
N PHE A 82 -12.99 -15.78 -34.18
CA PHE A 82 -12.64 -14.78 -33.18
C PHE A 82 -11.52 -15.28 -32.27
N GLN A 83 -11.67 -16.50 -31.75
CA GLN A 83 -10.70 -17.11 -30.86
C GLN A 83 -9.33 -17.28 -31.52
N ASP A 84 -9.29 -17.81 -32.75
CA ASP A 84 -8.04 -18.02 -33.49
C ASP A 84 -7.34 -16.69 -33.80
N LEU A 85 -8.10 -15.64 -34.09
CA LEU A 85 -7.56 -14.31 -34.32
C LEU A 85 -6.97 -13.67 -33.04
N ILE A 86 -7.66 -13.78 -31.90
CA ILE A 86 -7.09 -13.29 -30.63
C ILE A 86 -5.80 -14.05 -30.30
N VAL A 87 -5.79 -15.37 -30.48
CA VAL A 87 -4.61 -16.21 -30.22
C VAL A 87 -3.45 -15.87 -31.15
N SER A 88 -3.70 -15.58 -32.43
CA SER A 88 -2.64 -15.28 -33.40
C SER A 88 -1.91 -13.97 -33.10
N LEU A 89 -2.53 -13.03 -32.39
CA LEU A 89 -1.94 -11.77 -32.00
C LEU A 89 -1.09 -11.83 -30.72
N LEU A 90 -1.21 -12.89 -29.90
CA LEU A 90 -0.56 -12.99 -28.59
C LEU A 90 0.94 -12.71 -28.61
N SER A 91 1.66 -13.31 -29.57
CA SER A 91 3.11 -13.11 -29.69
C SER A 91 3.46 -11.67 -30.01
N SER A 92 2.70 -11.04 -30.90
CA SER A 92 2.95 -9.67 -31.35
C SER A 92 2.65 -8.66 -30.25
N THR A 93 1.52 -8.83 -29.56
CA THR A 93 1.14 -7.97 -28.44
C THR A 93 2.08 -8.13 -27.25
N TRP A 94 2.59 -9.34 -26.99
CA TRP A 94 3.57 -9.55 -25.92
C TRP A 94 4.87 -8.78 -26.18
N LYS A 95 5.37 -8.72 -27.42
CA LYS A 95 6.55 -7.89 -27.76
C LYS A 95 6.35 -6.40 -27.48
N TRP A 96 5.14 -5.90 -27.69
CA TRP A 96 4.81 -4.53 -27.28
C TRP A 96 4.78 -4.36 -25.76
N ILE A 97 4.28 -5.34 -25.02
CA ILE A 97 4.29 -5.32 -23.54
C ILE A 97 5.72 -5.37 -23.00
N GLU A 98 6.59 -6.23 -23.56
CA GLU A 98 8.03 -6.25 -23.25
C GLU A 98 8.64 -4.86 -23.51
N PHE A 99 8.37 -4.27 -24.69
CA PHE A 99 8.90 -2.97 -25.08
C PHE A 99 8.47 -1.83 -24.15
N ILE A 100 7.19 -1.75 -23.78
CA ILE A 100 6.72 -0.66 -22.91
C ILE A 100 7.09 -0.86 -21.44
N SER A 101 7.47 -2.06 -21.02
CA SER A 101 7.74 -2.37 -19.61
C SER A 101 8.90 -1.54 -19.04
N PRO A 102 8.89 -1.16 -17.75
CA PRO A 102 10.02 -0.47 -17.13
C PRO A 102 11.36 -1.19 -17.30
N ARG A 103 11.35 -2.52 -17.39
CA ARG A 103 12.54 -3.35 -17.59
C ARG A 103 13.26 -3.07 -18.90
N SER A 104 12.54 -2.71 -19.98
CA SER A 104 13.16 -2.48 -21.28
C SER A 104 14.08 -1.26 -21.27
N GLY A 105 13.81 -0.29 -20.39
CA GLY A 105 14.51 0.99 -20.36
C GLY A 105 14.31 1.84 -21.61
N THR A 106 13.40 1.47 -22.52
CA THR A 106 13.17 2.18 -23.80
C THR A 106 12.25 3.39 -23.64
N ILE A 107 11.39 3.38 -22.63
CA ILE A 107 10.42 4.43 -22.33
C ILE A 107 10.71 5.02 -20.95
N ALA A 108 11.04 6.31 -20.94
CA ALA A 108 11.20 7.12 -19.74
C ALA A 108 9.83 7.51 -19.14
N ASP A 109 9.85 7.87 -17.87
CA ASP A 109 8.65 8.35 -17.19
C ASP A 109 8.41 9.82 -17.49
N MET A 110 7.17 10.14 -17.79
CA MET A 110 6.66 11.50 -17.77
C MET A 110 6.04 11.77 -16.38
N ASP A 111 6.22 12.98 -15.85
CA ASP A 111 5.48 13.43 -14.69
C ASP A 111 3.96 13.38 -14.98
N ASP A 112 3.18 12.86 -14.03
CA ASP A 112 1.73 12.94 -14.12
C ASP A 112 1.32 14.40 -13.85
N GLU A 113 0.97 15.16 -14.88
CA GLU A 113 0.41 16.50 -14.67
C GLU A 113 -0.96 16.38 -13.96
N ASP A 114 -1.18 17.22 -12.94
CA ASP A 114 -2.34 17.19 -12.03
C ASP A 114 -3.70 17.36 -12.73
N GLU A 115 -3.71 17.86 -13.98
CA GLU A 115 -4.86 17.75 -14.86
C GLU A 115 -4.95 16.31 -15.37
N TRP A 116 -5.58 15.47 -14.54
CA TRP A 116 -6.28 14.29 -15.00
C TRP A 116 -7.04 14.68 -16.27
N TRP A 117 -6.59 14.20 -17.43
CA TRP A 117 -7.38 14.29 -18.65
C TRP A 117 -8.71 13.59 -18.32
N PRO A 118 -9.81 14.36 -18.09
CA PRO A 118 -11.05 13.81 -17.54
C PRO A 118 -11.62 12.74 -18.48
N ASP A 119 -11.24 12.88 -19.73
CA ASP A 119 -11.36 11.89 -20.75
C ASP A 119 -9.97 11.33 -21.03
N ILE A 120 -9.66 10.17 -20.45
CA ILE A 120 -8.73 9.21 -21.08
C ILE A 120 -9.10 9.06 -22.58
N TYR A 121 -10.35 9.36 -22.96
CA TYR A 121 -10.98 9.41 -24.28
C TYR A 121 -10.72 10.65 -25.14
N ALA A 122 -10.23 11.77 -24.62
CA ALA A 122 -10.05 13.02 -25.37
C ALA A 122 -8.57 13.28 -25.70
N THR A 123 -8.14 12.68 -26.81
CA THR A 123 -7.17 13.26 -27.77
C THR A 123 -5.68 13.45 -27.43
N ALA A 124 -5.17 13.22 -26.21
CA ALA A 124 -3.72 13.36 -25.96
C ALA A 124 -2.95 12.04 -26.07
N LEU A 125 -1.86 12.06 -26.82
CA LEU A 125 -0.99 10.93 -27.16
C LEU A 125 -0.38 10.29 -25.88
N PRO A 126 -0.55 8.97 -25.63
CA PRO A 126 -0.01 8.33 -24.44
C PRO A 126 1.52 8.32 -24.42
N CYS A 127 2.18 8.56 -25.56
CA CYS A 127 3.64 8.68 -25.66
C CYS A 127 4.05 9.99 -26.32
N ARG A 128 5.02 10.69 -25.72
CA ARG A 128 5.67 11.87 -26.30
C ARG A 128 7.16 11.62 -26.53
N LEU A 129 7.74 12.36 -27.47
CA LEU A 129 9.20 12.42 -27.65
C LEU A 129 9.74 13.59 -26.82
N SER A 130 10.63 13.30 -25.89
CA SER A 130 11.32 14.29 -25.08
C SER A 130 12.32 15.11 -25.90
N SER A 131 12.82 16.20 -25.32
CA SER A 131 13.88 17.00 -25.93
C SER A 131 15.23 16.26 -26.04
N ASN A 132 15.45 15.23 -25.21
CA ASN A 132 16.66 14.40 -25.25
C ASN A 132 16.53 13.18 -26.20
N GLY A 133 15.43 13.08 -26.96
CA GLY A 133 15.21 12.01 -27.93
C GLY A 133 14.77 10.67 -27.33
N CYS A 134 14.29 10.68 -26.09
CA CYS A 134 13.69 9.53 -25.43
C CYS A 134 12.17 9.53 -25.62
N LEU A 135 11.58 8.34 -25.63
CA LEU A 135 10.13 8.18 -25.55
C LEU A 135 9.69 8.30 -24.10
N GLU A 136 8.63 9.05 -23.83
CA GLU A 136 8.11 9.26 -22.50
C GLU A 136 6.62 8.86 -22.44
N VAL A 137 6.22 8.17 -21.38
CA VAL A 137 4.84 7.75 -21.10
C VAL A 137 4.56 7.95 -19.61
N THR A 138 3.33 8.31 -19.24
CA THR A 138 3.02 8.37 -17.81
C THR A 138 3.07 7.00 -17.16
N PRO A 139 3.64 6.87 -15.95
CA PRO A 139 3.67 5.59 -15.25
C PRO A 139 2.28 5.00 -15.01
N GLY A 140 1.27 5.85 -14.77
CA GLY A 140 -0.13 5.41 -14.64
C GLY A 140 -0.70 4.78 -15.91
N SER A 141 -0.43 5.38 -17.09
CA SER A 141 -0.85 4.80 -18.37
C SER A 141 -0.16 3.47 -18.61
N ARG A 142 1.15 3.39 -18.39
CA ARG A 142 1.90 2.15 -18.56
C ARG A 142 1.39 1.03 -17.65
N ALA A 143 1.18 1.31 -16.36
CA ALA A 143 0.61 0.36 -15.41
C ALA A 143 -0.81 -0.08 -15.83
N ALA A 144 -1.65 0.85 -16.26
CA ALA A 144 -3.00 0.56 -16.73
C ALA A 144 -3.00 -0.28 -18.02
N THR A 145 -2.14 0.01 -19.00
CA THR A 145 -2.02 -0.76 -20.25
C THR A 145 -1.56 -2.18 -19.96
N MET A 146 -0.51 -2.37 -19.16
CA MET A 146 -0.06 -3.70 -18.77
C MET A 146 -1.15 -4.44 -17.99
N ALA A 147 -1.85 -3.74 -17.09
CA ALA A 147 -2.92 -4.34 -16.32
C ALA A 147 -4.08 -4.82 -17.21
N ILE A 148 -4.60 -3.93 -18.03
CA ILE A 148 -5.71 -4.20 -18.95
C ILE A 148 -5.34 -5.35 -19.91
N TYR A 149 -4.09 -5.42 -20.37
CA TYR A 149 -3.63 -6.50 -21.23
C TYR A 149 -3.54 -7.86 -20.51
N ILE A 150 -2.92 -7.93 -19.33
CA ILE A 150 -2.64 -9.21 -18.67
C ILE A 150 -3.93 -9.82 -18.10
N LEU A 151 -4.81 -8.99 -17.51
CA LEU A 151 -6.03 -9.44 -16.82
C LEU A 151 -6.89 -10.43 -17.62
N PRO A 152 -7.31 -10.15 -18.87
CA PRO A 152 -8.13 -11.08 -19.65
C PRO A 152 -7.37 -12.35 -20.06
N LEU A 153 -6.04 -12.32 -20.11
CA LEU A 153 -5.21 -13.47 -20.51
C LEU A 153 -4.96 -14.47 -19.38
N VAL A 154 -5.07 -14.01 -18.13
CA VAL A 154 -4.97 -14.84 -16.92
C VAL A 154 -6.34 -15.29 -16.41
N ALA A 155 -7.42 -14.99 -17.14
CA ALA A 155 -8.75 -15.47 -16.82
C ALA A 155 -8.87 -16.98 -17.08
N ALA A 156 -9.55 -17.70 -16.17
CA ALA A 156 -9.74 -19.15 -16.25
C ALA A 156 -10.34 -19.63 -17.60
N HIS A 157 -11.11 -18.77 -18.26
CA HIS A 157 -11.75 -19.06 -19.54
C HIS A 157 -10.85 -18.87 -20.77
N PHE A 158 -9.55 -18.58 -20.60
CA PHE A 158 -8.59 -18.44 -21.71
C PHE A 158 -7.32 -19.33 -21.54
N PRO A 159 -7.47 -20.67 -21.57
CA PRO A 159 -6.37 -21.60 -21.30
C PRO A 159 -5.20 -21.52 -22.29
N ARG A 160 -5.45 -21.15 -23.55
CA ARG A 160 -4.38 -20.95 -24.55
C ARG A 160 -3.49 -19.75 -24.21
N ALA A 161 -4.08 -18.64 -23.76
CA ALA A 161 -3.33 -17.46 -23.34
C ALA A 161 -2.49 -17.76 -22.09
N MET A 162 -3.05 -18.45 -21.09
CA MET A 162 -2.28 -18.87 -19.92
C MET A 162 -1.08 -19.74 -20.29
N LYS A 163 -1.24 -20.71 -21.20
CA LYS A 163 -0.13 -21.52 -21.73
C LYS A 163 0.91 -20.68 -22.46
N PHE A 164 0.47 -19.70 -23.25
CA PHE A 164 1.35 -18.77 -23.95
C PHE A 164 2.17 -17.93 -22.97
N LEU A 165 1.54 -17.31 -21.97
CA LEU A 165 2.22 -16.52 -20.93
C LEU A 165 3.20 -17.38 -20.13
N ALA A 166 2.79 -18.59 -19.76
CA ALA A 166 3.66 -19.55 -19.05
C ALA A 166 4.87 -19.99 -19.88
N ALA A 167 4.83 -19.84 -21.21
CA ALA A 167 5.94 -20.14 -22.10
C ALA A 167 6.90 -18.95 -22.31
N GLN A 168 6.53 -17.72 -21.94
CA GLN A 168 7.41 -16.56 -22.12
C GLN A 168 8.51 -16.55 -21.06
N PRO A 169 9.80 -16.65 -21.41
CA PRO A 169 10.89 -16.80 -20.43
C PRO A 169 11.05 -15.58 -19.51
N ASP A 170 10.68 -14.40 -19.98
CA ASP A 170 10.78 -13.12 -19.29
C ASP A 170 9.45 -12.65 -18.66
N PHE A 171 8.40 -13.48 -18.68
CA PHE A 171 7.07 -13.14 -18.16
C PHE A 171 7.12 -12.47 -16.79
N SER A 172 7.68 -13.18 -15.81
CA SER A 172 7.70 -12.74 -14.41
C SER A 172 8.52 -11.46 -14.26
N ASP A 173 9.66 -11.37 -14.95
CA ASP A 173 10.49 -10.17 -14.92
C ASP A 173 9.79 -8.92 -15.46
N VAL A 174 9.09 -9.07 -16.60
CA VAL A 174 8.28 -8.00 -17.20
C VAL A 174 7.17 -7.60 -16.24
N VAL A 175 6.47 -8.56 -15.65
CA VAL A 175 5.37 -8.28 -14.72
C VAL A 175 5.86 -7.65 -13.41
N LEU A 176 6.97 -8.11 -12.83
CA LEU A 176 7.47 -7.57 -11.58
C LEU A 176 8.15 -6.20 -11.74
N SER A 177 8.64 -5.88 -12.94
CA SER A 177 9.29 -4.59 -13.21
C SER A 177 8.41 -3.39 -12.86
N MET A 178 7.09 -3.47 -13.10
CA MET A 178 6.15 -2.41 -12.76
C MET A 178 5.89 -2.27 -11.26
N LEU A 179 6.03 -3.34 -10.47
CA LEU A 179 5.92 -3.25 -9.00
C LEU A 179 7.14 -2.55 -8.40
N HIS A 180 8.34 -2.88 -8.90
CA HIS A 180 9.60 -2.32 -8.41
C HIS A 180 9.83 -0.87 -8.82
N HIS A 181 9.16 -0.44 -9.88
CA HIS A 181 9.26 0.89 -10.42
C HIS A 181 8.84 1.94 -9.41
N THR A 182 9.63 2.99 -9.25
CA THR A 182 9.32 4.11 -8.36
C THR A 182 8.25 4.98 -9.02
N LEU A 183 7.17 5.25 -8.29
CA LEU A 183 6.03 6.04 -8.76
C LEU A 183 5.85 7.24 -7.85
N GLN A 184 5.71 8.43 -8.44
CA GLN A 184 5.13 9.57 -7.75
C GLN A 184 3.60 9.41 -7.74
N PRO A 185 2.94 9.60 -6.58
CA PRO A 185 1.51 9.39 -6.49
C PRO A 185 0.74 10.52 -7.20
N SER A 186 -0.09 10.12 -8.16
CA SER A 186 -1.08 10.94 -8.84
C SER A 186 -2.38 10.13 -8.96
N ILE A 187 -3.49 10.77 -9.30
CA ILE A 187 -4.77 10.05 -9.55
C ILE A 187 -4.57 8.92 -10.57
N ALA A 188 -3.84 9.19 -11.66
CA ALA A 188 -3.62 8.22 -12.73
C ALA A 188 -2.67 7.09 -12.30
N SER A 189 -1.54 7.40 -11.66
CA SER A 189 -0.56 6.40 -11.23
C SER A 189 -1.11 5.50 -10.13
N VAL A 190 -1.88 6.05 -9.19
CA VAL A 190 -2.52 5.30 -8.12
C VAL A 190 -3.56 4.34 -8.69
N LYS A 191 -4.47 4.80 -9.57
CA LYS A 191 -5.46 3.94 -10.24
C LYS A 191 -4.80 2.85 -11.07
N GLY A 192 -3.82 3.21 -11.89
CA GLY A 192 -3.06 2.26 -12.72
C GLY A 192 -2.34 1.22 -11.87
N TYR A 193 -1.67 1.64 -10.80
CA TYR A 193 -0.96 0.75 -9.88
C TYR A 193 -1.91 -0.22 -9.16
N HIS A 194 -3.02 0.25 -8.60
CA HIS A 194 -3.94 -0.66 -7.91
C HIS A 194 -4.56 -1.69 -8.87
N ARG A 195 -4.96 -1.28 -10.08
CA ARG A 195 -5.40 -2.23 -11.14
C ARG A 195 -4.32 -3.25 -11.47
N TYR A 196 -3.07 -2.82 -11.50
CA TYR A 196 -1.93 -3.69 -11.74
C TYR A 196 -1.70 -4.69 -10.61
N VAL A 197 -1.76 -4.23 -9.35
CA VAL A 197 -1.62 -5.09 -8.18
C VAL A 197 -2.75 -6.12 -8.11
N MET A 198 -3.96 -5.80 -8.58
CA MET A 198 -5.02 -6.81 -8.64
C MET A 198 -4.62 -8.04 -9.44
N ILE A 199 -3.92 -7.84 -10.57
CA ILE A 199 -3.48 -8.92 -11.46
C ILE A 199 -2.36 -9.72 -10.83
N VAL A 200 -1.39 -9.04 -10.23
CA VAL A 200 -0.33 -9.69 -9.46
C VAL A 200 -0.93 -10.52 -8.33
N GLY A 201 -1.92 -9.97 -7.63
CA GLY A 201 -2.67 -10.67 -6.58
C GLY A 201 -3.32 -11.94 -7.11
N TYR A 202 -4.00 -11.88 -8.26
CA TYR A 202 -4.55 -13.08 -8.89
C TYR A 202 -3.48 -14.13 -9.22
N LEU A 203 -2.33 -13.71 -9.73
CA LEU A 203 -1.23 -14.61 -10.11
C LEU A 203 -0.47 -15.22 -8.91
N LEU A 204 -0.51 -14.57 -7.75
CA LEU A 204 0.17 -15.03 -6.53
C LEU A 204 -0.65 -16.00 -5.69
N ILE A 205 -1.96 -16.06 -5.89
CA ILE A 205 -2.82 -16.96 -5.14
C ILE A 205 -2.55 -18.40 -5.60
N PRO A 206 -2.38 -19.35 -4.66
CA PRO A 206 -2.11 -20.74 -5.01
C PRO A 206 -3.15 -21.30 -5.97
N ASP A 207 -2.69 -21.79 -7.11
CA ASP A 207 -3.48 -22.47 -8.14
C ASP A 207 -2.60 -23.57 -8.77
N ASP A 208 -3.22 -24.67 -9.19
CA ASP A 208 -2.49 -25.79 -9.77
C ASP A 208 -1.92 -25.51 -11.16
N ASN A 209 -2.40 -24.45 -11.81
CA ASN A 209 -1.95 -24.03 -13.12
C ASN A 209 -0.48 -23.59 -13.11
N ARG A 210 0.26 -24.10 -14.09
CA ARG A 210 1.71 -23.89 -14.29
C ARG A 210 2.12 -22.42 -14.27
N LEU A 211 1.28 -21.51 -14.79
CA LEU A 211 1.58 -20.08 -14.81
C LEU A 211 1.70 -19.52 -13.39
N TYR A 212 0.77 -19.87 -12.50
CA TYR A 212 0.71 -19.37 -11.13
C TYR A 212 1.87 -19.93 -10.30
N LYS A 213 2.13 -21.25 -10.40
CA LYS A 213 3.28 -21.89 -9.75
C LYS A 213 4.60 -21.23 -10.17
N ARG A 214 4.80 -21.06 -11.48
CA ARG A 214 6.00 -20.39 -12.01
C ARG A 214 6.09 -18.94 -11.53
N PHE A 215 5.00 -18.17 -11.62
CA PHE A 215 5.02 -16.76 -11.23
C PHE A 215 5.33 -16.59 -9.75
N ARG A 216 4.78 -17.44 -8.88
CA ARG A 216 5.10 -17.45 -7.44
C ARG A 216 6.56 -17.79 -7.17
N GLU A 217 7.11 -18.81 -7.83
CA GLU A 217 8.53 -19.14 -7.73
C GLU A 217 9.43 -17.99 -8.22
N ASP A 218 9.08 -17.36 -9.35
CA ASP A 218 9.84 -16.25 -9.89
C ASP A 218 9.70 -14.98 -9.03
N PHE A 219 8.55 -14.77 -8.38
CA PHE A 219 8.36 -13.71 -7.38
C PHE A 219 9.33 -13.88 -6.22
N LEU A 220 9.43 -15.09 -5.66
CA LEU A 220 10.39 -15.44 -4.61
C LEU A 220 11.85 -15.26 -5.08
N ARG A 221 12.22 -15.81 -6.24
CA ARG A 221 13.57 -15.68 -6.80
C ARG A 221 13.97 -14.23 -7.12
N SER A 222 13.01 -13.43 -7.60
CA SER A 222 13.24 -12.00 -7.88
C SER A 222 13.59 -11.25 -6.59
N ASP A 223 12.90 -11.57 -5.49
CA ASP A 223 13.21 -11.04 -4.18
C ASP A 223 14.63 -11.49 -3.76
N GLU A 224 15.01 -12.76 -3.91
CA GLU A 224 16.36 -13.23 -3.55
C GLU A 224 17.52 -12.52 -4.30
N ARG A 225 17.37 -12.28 -5.61
CA ARG A 225 18.48 -11.86 -6.48
C ARG A 225 18.78 -10.36 -6.47
N HIS A 226 17.75 -9.53 -6.36
CA HIS A 226 17.91 -8.09 -6.57
C HIS A 226 17.60 -7.29 -5.31
N HIS A 227 16.46 -7.55 -4.67
CA HIS A 227 16.04 -6.84 -3.46
C HIS A 227 15.03 -7.69 -2.66
N PRO A 228 15.45 -8.39 -1.58
CA PRO A 228 14.57 -9.30 -0.85
C PRO A 228 13.36 -8.55 -0.30
N GLY A 229 12.17 -9.07 -0.61
CA GLY A 229 10.87 -8.59 -0.14
C GLY A 229 10.43 -7.24 -0.71
N ARG A 230 11.12 -6.70 -1.72
CA ARG A 230 10.85 -5.34 -2.22
C ARG A 230 9.49 -5.26 -2.90
N ALA A 231 9.10 -6.24 -3.71
CA ALA A 231 7.81 -6.23 -4.39
C ALA A 231 6.66 -6.20 -3.37
N LEU A 232 6.71 -7.09 -2.38
CA LEU A 232 5.69 -7.18 -1.34
C LEU A 232 5.67 -5.94 -0.44
N ARG A 233 6.84 -5.39 -0.13
CA ARG A 233 6.97 -4.11 0.58
C ARG A 233 6.30 -2.97 -0.19
N MET A 234 6.54 -2.84 -1.49
CA MET A 234 5.90 -1.81 -2.32
C MET A 234 4.37 -1.97 -2.34
N ILE A 235 3.85 -3.19 -2.38
CA ILE A 235 2.41 -3.45 -2.30
C ILE A 235 1.85 -2.93 -0.97
N LEU A 236 2.46 -3.32 0.16
CA LEU A 236 1.99 -2.94 1.50
C LEU A 236 2.12 -1.44 1.78
N GLU A 237 3.23 -0.80 1.38
CA GLU A 237 3.43 0.65 1.55
C GLU A 237 2.43 1.45 0.68
N ARG A 238 2.15 1.00 -0.55
CA ARG A 238 1.23 1.70 -1.47
C ARG A 238 -0.25 1.45 -1.17
N MET A 239 -0.60 0.54 -0.26
CA MET A 239 -1.95 0.50 0.31
C MET A 239 -2.32 1.81 1.00
N GLU A 240 -1.35 2.64 1.40
CA GLU A 240 -1.61 3.97 1.93
C GLU A 240 -2.40 4.85 0.95
N TRP A 241 -2.17 4.69 -0.36
CA TRP A 241 -2.88 5.48 -1.37
C TRP A 241 -4.38 5.17 -1.39
N ALA A 242 -4.76 3.91 -1.18
CA ALA A 242 -6.15 3.50 -1.01
C ALA A 242 -6.70 3.84 0.39
N TYR A 243 -5.85 3.88 1.41
CA TYR A 243 -6.28 4.18 2.78
C TYR A 243 -6.65 5.66 2.98
N TYR A 244 -5.83 6.57 2.47
CA TYR A 244 -6.02 8.01 2.64
C TYR A 244 -7.08 8.59 1.70
N GLY A 245 -7.36 7.91 0.59
CA GLY A 245 -8.42 8.23 -0.36
C GLY A 245 -8.27 9.60 -1.02
N GLU A 246 -7.03 10.04 -1.22
CA GLU A 246 -6.71 11.32 -1.86
C GLU A 246 -6.86 11.26 -3.39
N TYR A 247 -6.95 10.06 -3.96
CA TYR A 247 -6.73 9.83 -5.39
C TYR A 247 -7.84 9.05 -6.11
N VAL A 248 -8.77 8.41 -5.39
CA VAL A 248 -9.75 7.46 -5.94
C VAL A 248 -11.11 7.63 -5.28
N THR A 249 -12.17 7.17 -5.95
CA THR A 249 -13.52 7.16 -5.37
C THR A 249 -13.70 5.99 -4.40
N GLU A 250 -14.57 6.13 -3.40
CA GLU A 250 -14.83 5.08 -2.39
C GLU A 250 -15.26 3.73 -3.01
N ALA A 251 -16.01 3.76 -4.11
CA ALA A 251 -16.42 2.55 -4.82
C ALA A 251 -15.23 1.83 -5.50
N GLU A 252 -14.29 2.60 -6.08
CA GLU A 252 -13.08 2.05 -6.67
C GLU A 252 -12.12 1.51 -5.59
N GLU A 253 -12.00 2.22 -4.46
CA GLU A 253 -11.22 1.80 -3.29
C GLU A 253 -11.70 0.45 -2.77
N SER A 254 -13.01 0.30 -2.58
CA SER A 254 -13.59 -0.93 -2.03
C SER A 254 -13.25 -2.16 -2.86
N LYS A 255 -13.37 -2.07 -4.20
CA LYS A 255 -13.01 -3.16 -5.12
C LYS A 255 -11.51 -3.50 -5.09
N GLN A 256 -10.66 -2.50 -4.90
CA GLN A 256 -9.21 -2.71 -4.76
C GLN A 256 -8.87 -3.42 -3.44
N VAL A 257 -9.55 -3.03 -2.36
CA VAL A 257 -9.34 -3.60 -1.04
C VAL A 257 -9.75 -5.08 -0.97
N ASP A 258 -10.80 -5.51 -1.68
CA ASP A 258 -11.15 -6.93 -1.78
C ASP A 258 -9.99 -7.79 -2.28
N THR A 259 -9.17 -7.24 -3.19
CA THR A 259 -8.00 -7.95 -3.71
C THR A 259 -6.90 -8.04 -2.65
N TYR A 260 -6.68 -6.97 -1.88
CA TYR A 260 -5.74 -6.99 -0.76
C TYR A 260 -6.18 -7.95 0.32
N ILE A 261 -7.46 -7.94 0.68
CA ILE A 261 -8.06 -8.93 1.57
C ILE A 261 -7.70 -10.32 1.04
N ARG A 262 -8.02 -10.65 -0.21
CA ARG A 262 -7.73 -11.98 -0.76
C ARG A 262 -6.25 -12.37 -0.70
N MET A 263 -5.33 -11.43 -0.91
CA MET A 263 -3.88 -11.68 -0.85
C MET A 263 -3.37 -11.94 0.58
N PHE A 264 -3.99 -11.35 1.60
CA PHE A 264 -3.51 -11.35 3.00
C PHE A 264 -4.48 -12.01 4.01
N SER A 265 -5.59 -12.59 3.56
CA SER A 265 -6.65 -13.15 4.42
C SER A 265 -6.28 -14.43 5.13
N THR A 266 -5.78 -15.41 4.40
CA THR A 266 -5.64 -16.78 4.90
C THR A 266 -4.19 -17.11 5.16
N ASP A 267 -3.95 -18.11 5.99
CA ASP A 267 -2.59 -18.60 6.25
C ASP A 267 -2.05 -19.35 5.02
N ASP A 268 -2.92 -19.79 4.10
CA ASP A 268 -2.53 -20.37 2.81
C ASP A 268 -2.14 -19.31 1.76
N THR A 269 -2.16 -18.01 2.08
CA THR A 269 -1.73 -16.94 1.16
C THR A 269 -0.30 -16.45 1.47
N LEU A 270 0.02 -15.20 1.11
CA LEU A 270 1.35 -14.60 1.27
C LEU A 270 1.85 -14.61 2.73
N LEU A 271 0.93 -14.62 3.70
CA LEU A 271 1.30 -14.53 5.13
C LEU A 271 1.76 -15.85 5.75
N GLY A 272 1.41 -17.02 5.20
CA GLY A 272 1.94 -18.30 5.68
C GLY A 272 3.11 -18.84 4.89
N ASP A 273 3.64 -18.06 3.93
CA ASP A 273 4.88 -18.37 3.24
C ASP A 273 6.07 -17.80 4.04
N ASP A 274 6.74 -18.67 4.81
CA ASP A 274 7.89 -18.32 5.65
C ASP A 274 9.02 -17.64 4.86
N GLU A 275 9.24 -18.03 3.60
CA GLU A 275 10.29 -17.48 2.74
C GLU A 275 9.94 -16.05 2.31
N MET A 276 8.70 -15.83 1.85
CA MET A 276 8.20 -14.48 1.53
C MET A 276 8.25 -13.56 2.74
N MET A 277 7.83 -14.04 3.90
CA MET A 277 7.81 -13.24 5.13
C MET A 277 9.23 -12.95 5.62
N THR A 278 10.18 -13.88 5.44
CA THR A 278 11.59 -13.66 5.76
C THR A 278 12.20 -12.59 4.85
N ASN A 279 11.95 -12.67 3.55
CA ASN A 279 12.39 -11.67 2.58
C ASN A 279 11.77 -10.29 2.87
N LEU A 280 10.48 -10.24 3.18
CA LEU A 280 9.79 -9.01 3.58
C LEU A 280 10.36 -8.41 4.87
N LYS A 281 10.70 -9.24 5.85
CA LYS A 281 11.37 -8.82 7.09
C LYS A 281 12.74 -8.21 6.79
N ALA A 282 13.55 -8.88 5.96
CA ALA A 282 14.85 -8.38 5.50
C ALA A 282 14.74 -7.05 4.74
N ALA A 283 13.62 -6.81 4.05
CA ALA A 283 13.30 -5.53 3.42
C ALA A 283 13.04 -4.38 4.42
N GLY A 284 13.08 -4.62 5.74
CA GLY A 284 12.82 -3.61 6.77
C GLY A 284 11.34 -3.29 6.99
N MET A 285 10.44 -4.19 6.56
CA MET A 285 9.00 -3.96 6.63
C MET A 285 8.45 -3.69 8.04
N PRO A 286 8.93 -4.30 9.14
CA PRO A 286 8.41 -4.01 10.49
C PRO A 286 8.48 -2.52 10.86
N VAL A 287 9.56 -1.85 10.45
CA VAL A 287 9.76 -0.41 10.68
C VAL A 287 8.83 0.43 9.81
N SER A 288 8.67 0.06 8.54
CA SER A 288 7.73 0.73 7.64
C SER A 288 6.30 0.61 8.14
N LEU A 289 5.84 -0.60 8.50
CA LEU A 289 4.50 -0.81 9.04
C LEU A 289 4.28 -0.03 10.34
N ALA A 290 5.23 0.01 11.27
CA ALA A 290 5.08 0.80 12.49
C ALA A 290 4.87 2.31 12.19
N ARG A 291 5.59 2.85 11.19
CA ARG A 291 5.43 4.25 10.74
C ARG A 291 4.07 4.48 10.08
N ILE A 292 3.66 3.58 9.20
CA ILE A 292 2.37 3.63 8.50
C ILE A 292 1.24 3.57 9.51
N LEU A 293 1.24 2.56 10.38
CA LEU A 293 0.25 2.36 11.42
C LEU A 293 0.15 3.58 12.33
N ARG A 294 1.28 4.15 12.80
CA ARG A 294 1.26 5.38 13.59
C ARG A 294 0.53 6.53 12.88
N ARG A 295 0.81 6.75 11.59
CA ARG A 295 0.15 7.81 10.81
C ARG A 295 -1.34 7.51 10.61
N ALA A 296 -1.68 6.26 10.34
CA ALA A 296 -3.05 5.82 10.12
C ALA A 296 -3.90 5.94 11.39
N THR A 297 -3.39 5.49 12.53
CA THR A 297 -4.09 5.54 13.83
C THR A 297 -4.21 6.95 14.39
N ALA A 298 -3.34 7.88 13.99
CA ALA A 298 -3.43 9.28 14.41
C ALA A 298 -4.66 10.02 13.84
N ARG A 299 -5.35 9.44 12.86
CA ARG A 299 -6.57 10.02 12.30
C ARG A 299 -7.75 9.89 13.27
N THR A 300 -8.51 10.97 13.42
CA THR A 300 -9.70 11.01 14.28
C THR A 300 -10.89 10.24 13.71
N ASP A 301 -10.86 9.90 12.42
CA ASP A 301 -11.90 9.14 11.71
C ASP A 301 -11.58 7.65 11.58
N MET A 302 -10.56 7.13 12.27
CA MET A 302 -10.17 5.71 12.25
C MET A 302 -11.36 4.75 12.50
N VAL A 303 -12.32 5.19 13.32
CA VAL A 303 -13.51 4.40 13.70
C VAL A 303 -14.72 4.66 12.77
N LYS A 304 -14.69 5.69 11.92
CA LYS A 304 -15.82 5.98 11.02
C LYS A 304 -15.94 4.87 9.94
N ASN A 305 -17.19 4.53 9.62
CA ASN A 305 -17.72 3.31 8.97
C ASN A 305 -17.18 2.93 7.56
N HIS A 306 -15.97 3.29 7.16
CA HIS A 306 -15.40 2.82 5.89
C HIS A 306 -14.78 1.42 6.10
N SER A 307 -15.55 0.37 5.80
CA SER A 307 -15.16 -1.05 5.94
C SER A 307 -13.81 -1.36 5.28
N HIS A 308 -13.51 -0.72 4.16
CA HIS A 308 -12.27 -0.92 3.42
C HIS A 308 -11.03 -0.41 4.18
N ARG A 309 -11.11 0.74 4.88
CA ARG A 309 -9.98 1.28 5.68
C ARG A 309 -9.65 0.40 6.87
N ARG A 310 -10.67 -0.15 7.52
CA ARG A 310 -10.51 -1.12 8.61
C ARG A 310 -9.81 -2.39 8.11
N SER A 311 -10.14 -2.82 6.90
CA SER A 311 -9.49 -3.98 6.28
C SER A 311 -8.01 -3.74 5.99
N ILE A 312 -7.64 -2.56 5.47
CA ILE A 312 -6.23 -2.19 5.26
C ILE A 312 -5.46 -2.14 6.59
N LEU A 313 -6.02 -1.51 7.63
CA LEU A 313 -5.43 -1.52 8.98
C LEU A 313 -5.24 -2.96 9.49
N GLY A 314 -6.26 -3.79 9.28
CA GLY A 314 -6.25 -5.22 9.52
C GLY A 314 -5.05 -5.93 8.92
N ILE A 315 -4.84 -5.75 7.62
CA ILE A 315 -3.74 -6.32 6.86
C ILE A 315 -2.40 -5.85 7.43
N TRP A 316 -2.23 -4.55 7.68
CA TRP A 316 -0.98 -4.02 8.22
C TRP A 316 -0.67 -4.56 9.62
N PHE A 317 -1.65 -4.62 10.52
CA PHE A 317 -1.46 -5.18 11.85
C PHE A 317 -1.19 -6.69 11.82
N LYS A 318 -1.94 -7.46 11.00
CA LYS A 318 -1.72 -8.91 10.83
C LYS A 318 -0.32 -9.17 10.29
N THR A 319 0.09 -8.45 9.26
CA THR A 319 1.43 -8.57 8.67
C THR A 319 2.52 -8.23 9.68
N LEU A 320 2.36 -7.15 10.46
CA LEU A 320 3.32 -6.77 11.48
C LEU A 320 3.42 -7.83 12.59
N ASP A 321 2.28 -8.39 13.04
CA ASP A 321 2.24 -9.48 14.03
C ASP A 321 3.04 -10.68 13.52
N VAL A 322 2.79 -11.13 12.29
CA VAL A 322 3.55 -12.24 11.67
C VAL A 322 5.05 -11.92 11.62
N LEU A 323 5.44 -10.74 11.13
CA LEU A 323 6.86 -10.38 10.98
C LEU A 323 7.63 -10.31 12.31
N LEU A 324 7.00 -9.78 13.37
CA LEU A 324 7.64 -9.68 14.69
C LEU A 324 7.79 -11.05 15.36
N ASN A 325 6.87 -11.98 15.07
CA ASN A 325 6.91 -13.36 15.56
C ASN A 325 7.64 -14.33 14.62
N LEU A 326 8.06 -13.89 13.42
CA LEU A 326 8.80 -14.70 12.45
C LEU A 326 10.18 -15.08 13.01
N HIS A 327 10.32 -16.36 13.33
CA HIS A 327 11.45 -17.04 13.98
C HIS A 327 11.85 -16.49 15.38
N PRO A 328 11.72 -17.30 16.44
CA PRO A 328 11.94 -16.88 17.83
C PRO A 328 13.42 -16.74 18.22
N ALA A 329 14.36 -16.72 17.26
CA ALA A 329 15.77 -16.49 17.56
C ALA A 329 15.90 -15.13 18.27
N PRO A 330 16.23 -15.10 19.57
CA PRO A 330 15.92 -13.95 20.41
C PRO A 330 16.69 -12.70 19.97
N SER A 331 17.87 -12.81 19.36
CA SER A 331 18.68 -11.63 19.01
C SER A 331 18.14 -10.80 17.83
N LEU A 332 17.56 -11.42 16.80
CA LEU A 332 17.13 -10.74 15.56
C LEU A 332 15.70 -10.20 15.64
N SER A 333 14.78 -10.92 16.30
CA SER A 333 13.42 -10.42 16.54
C SER A 333 13.44 -9.14 17.42
N LEU A 334 14.34 -9.05 18.40
CA LEU A 334 14.41 -7.89 19.30
C LEU A 334 14.92 -6.60 18.64
N SER A 335 15.72 -6.67 17.57
CA SER A 335 16.14 -5.47 16.84
C SER A 335 14.97 -4.83 16.09
N ASP A 336 14.12 -5.65 15.48
CA ASP A 336 12.94 -5.17 14.76
C ASP A 336 11.92 -4.56 15.71
N VAL A 337 11.70 -5.21 16.86
CA VAL A 337 10.87 -4.65 17.95
C VAL A 337 11.40 -3.30 18.42
N THR A 338 12.70 -3.23 18.69
CA THR A 338 13.35 -1.99 19.12
C THR A 338 13.19 -0.88 18.08
N ALA A 339 13.35 -1.20 16.79
CA ALA A 339 13.21 -0.25 15.71
C ALA A 339 11.75 0.19 15.52
N ALA A 340 10.80 -0.75 15.53
CA ALA A 340 9.37 -0.46 15.44
C ALA A 340 8.89 0.45 16.58
N LEU A 341 9.33 0.21 17.83
CA LEU A 341 9.08 1.10 18.98
C LEU A 341 9.60 2.52 18.74
N ARG A 342 10.82 2.66 18.21
CA ARG A 342 11.38 3.99 17.86
C ARG A 342 10.57 4.70 16.78
N HIS A 343 9.86 3.97 15.93
CA HIS A 343 8.99 4.54 14.89
C HIS A 343 7.53 4.68 15.31
N GLY A 344 7.21 4.43 16.58
CA GLY A 344 5.93 4.76 17.20
C GLY A 344 4.87 3.67 17.10
N LEU A 345 5.33 2.41 17.09
CA LEU A 345 4.49 1.24 17.31
C LEU A 345 3.63 1.37 18.57
N LEU A 346 4.17 1.97 19.65
CA LEU A 346 3.49 2.00 20.94
C LEU A 346 2.21 2.85 20.91
N THR A 347 2.26 4.05 20.32
CA THR A 347 1.06 4.86 20.02
C THR A 347 0.04 4.10 19.19
N ALA A 348 0.48 3.43 18.10
CA ALA A 348 -0.41 2.70 17.21
C ALA A 348 -1.14 1.55 17.94
N LEU A 349 -0.42 0.81 18.79
CA LEU A 349 -1.00 -0.27 19.60
C LEU A 349 -2.01 0.26 20.60
N TYR A 350 -1.68 1.33 21.34
CA TYR A 350 -2.60 1.93 22.30
C TYR A 350 -3.92 2.34 21.64
N LEU A 351 -3.85 3.06 20.53
CA LEU A 351 -5.03 3.53 19.79
C LEU A 351 -5.85 2.36 19.22
N ALA A 352 -5.20 1.32 18.67
CA ALA A 352 -5.87 0.12 18.19
C ALA A 352 -6.52 -0.70 19.32
N LEU A 353 -5.90 -0.76 20.51
CA LEU A 353 -6.48 -1.42 21.68
C LEU A 353 -7.62 -0.61 22.30
N CYS A 354 -7.70 0.70 22.04
CA CYS A 354 -8.80 1.54 22.49
C CYS A 354 -10.02 1.54 21.55
N THR A 355 -9.92 0.95 20.36
CA THR A 355 -11.10 0.75 19.51
C THR A 355 -12.02 -0.31 20.09
N ALA A 356 -13.32 -0.05 20.11
CA ALA A 356 -14.33 -1.02 20.51
C ALA A 356 -14.21 -2.29 19.65
N ALA A 357 -14.43 -3.46 20.27
CA ALA A 357 -14.52 -4.71 19.52
C ALA A 357 -15.76 -4.64 18.61
N ASP A 358 -15.59 -4.93 17.33
CA ASP A 358 -16.71 -5.06 16.41
C ASP A 358 -17.36 -6.43 16.66
N THR A 359 -18.62 -6.47 17.11
CA THR A 359 -19.30 -7.69 17.58
C THR A 359 -20.16 -8.35 16.49
N ARG A 360 -19.79 -8.22 15.21
CA ARG A 360 -20.53 -8.82 14.08
C ARG A 360 -19.64 -9.78 13.28
N ASP A 361 -20.18 -10.98 13.03
CA ASP A 361 -19.53 -12.19 12.50
C ASP A 361 -18.92 -12.10 11.08
N ASP A 362 -17.98 -13.05 10.86
CA ASP A 362 -17.39 -13.63 9.64
C ASP A 362 -16.43 -12.81 8.75
N GLU A 363 -16.55 -11.49 8.60
CA GLU A 363 -15.47 -10.64 8.03
C GLU A 363 -14.33 -10.36 9.05
N GLU A 364 -14.39 -11.07 10.18
CA GLU A 364 -13.81 -10.77 11.48
C GLU A 364 -12.28 -10.94 11.54
N ALA A 365 -11.68 -11.73 10.65
CA ALA A 365 -10.26 -12.10 10.82
C ALA A 365 -9.27 -10.99 10.44
N ILE A 366 -9.54 -10.27 9.35
CA ILE A 366 -8.72 -9.13 8.90
C ILE A 366 -9.20 -7.85 9.57
N THR A 367 -10.51 -7.62 9.64
CA THR A 367 -11.06 -6.36 10.20
C THR A 367 -10.79 -6.21 11.70
N ASN A 368 -10.53 -7.31 12.43
CA ASN A 368 -10.18 -7.28 13.85
C ASN A 368 -8.68 -6.97 14.08
N PHE A 369 -8.26 -5.78 13.65
CA PHE A 369 -6.92 -5.27 13.92
C PHE A 369 -6.62 -5.13 15.42
N ARG A 370 -7.66 -4.98 16.27
CA ARG A 370 -7.53 -5.00 17.74
C ARG A 370 -6.90 -6.30 18.23
N ARG A 371 -7.36 -7.46 17.74
CA ARG A 371 -6.81 -8.77 18.11
C ARG A 371 -5.33 -8.88 17.75
N ASN A 372 -4.94 -8.43 16.55
CA ASN A 372 -3.55 -8.43 16.13
C ASN A 372 -2.69 -7.47 16.97
N ALA A 373 -3.22 -6.29 17.33
CA ALA A 373 -2.56 -5.38 18.27
C ALA A 373 -2.38 -6.00 19.67
N ALA A 374 -3.39 -6.72 20.17
CA ALA A 374 -3.31 -7.45 21.43
C ALA A 374 -2.25 -8.56 21.38
N ASN A 375 -2.14 -9.29 20.28
CA ASN A 375 -1.07 -10.28 20.06
C ASN A 375 0.31 -9.64 20.10
N ILE A 376 0.50 -8.51 19.40
CA ILE A 376 1.78 -7.80 19.42
C ILE A 376 2.11 -7.32 20.83
N ALA A 377 1.15 -6.74 21.57
CA ALA A 377 1.36 -6.29 22.95
C ALA A 377 1.71 -7.47 23.90
N GLY A 378 0.97 -8.57 23.80
CA GLY A 378 1.13 -9.73 24.68
C GLY A 378 2.32 -10.62 24.32
N ARG A 379 2.38 -11.11 23.07
CA ARG A 379 3.37 -12.12 22.64
C ARG A 379 4.73 -11.53 22.32
N CYS A 380 4.78 -10.28 21.84
CA CYS A 380 6.03 -9.64 21.41
C CYS A 380 6.50 -8.57 22.41
N LEU A 381 5.61 -7.64 22.77
CA LEU A 381 5.74 -6.60 23.80
C LEU A 381 6.27 -7.14 25.13
N THR A 382 5.36 -7.84 25.79
CA THR A 382 5.50 -8.31 27.17
C THR A 382 6.67 -9.27 27.34
N THR A 383 6.92 -10.13 26.34
CA THR A 383 8.07 -11.06 26.33
C THR A 383 9.38 -10.31 26.04
N GLY A 384 9.37 -9.35 25.12
CA GLY A 384 10.55 -8.56 24.74
C GLY A 384 11.07 -7.64 25.83
N LEU A 385 10.20 -7.15 26.73
CA LEU A 385 10.56 -6.22 27.81
C LEU A 385 11.60 -6.75 28.80
N VAL A 386 11.81 -8.07 28.87
CA VAL A 386 12.91 -8.66 29.67
C VAL A 386 14.29 -8.22 29.18
N TRP A 387 14.40 -7.81 27.91
CA TRP A 387 15.65 -7.44 27.28
C TRP A 387 15.96 -5.95 27.43
N PRO A 388 17.14 -5.55 27.95
CA PRO A 388 17.46 -4.15 28.24
C PRO A 388 17.40 -3.19 27.04
N LYS A 389 17.60 -3.68 25.81
CA LYS A 389 17.48 -2.86 24.60
C LYS A 389 16.02 -2.51 24.30
N VAL A 390 15.13 -3.50 24.37
CA VAL A 390 13.69 -3.31 24.17
C VAL A 390 13.11 -2.47 25.29
N LEU A 391 13.45 -2.75 26.56
CA LEU A 391 13.00 -1.96 27.71
C LEU A 391 13.37 -0.47 27.55
N ARG A 392 14.60 -0.16 27.12
CA ARG A 392 15.01 1.23 26.86
C ARG A 392 14.27 1.88 25.70
N ALA A 393 14.02 1.12 24.62
CA ALA A 393 13.28 1.62 23.48
C ALA A 393 11.82 1.90 23.83
N PHE A 394 11.22 1.02 24.65
CA PHE A 394 9.88 1.18 25.18
C PHE A 394 9.80 2.41 26.08
N ASP A 395 10.70 2.54 27.05
CA ASP A 395 10.82 3.70 27.96
C ASP A 395 10.94 5.01 27.17
N THR A 396 11.82 5.05 26.17
CA THR A 396 11.98 6.22 25.28
C THR A 396 10.69 6.52 24.51
N ALA A 397 10.04 5.51 23.94
CA ALA A 397 8.81 5.69 23.17
C ALA A 397 7.65 6.17 24.06
N PHE A 398 7.48 5.56 25.23
CA PHE A 398 6.43 5.84 26.20
C PHE A 398 6.43 7.32 26.62
N TYR A 399 7.59 7.85 27.00
CA TYR A 399 7.72 9.27 27.38
C TYR A 399 7.70 10.23 26.18
N ARG A 400 8.35 9.88 25.07
CA ARG A 400 8.35 10.73 23.87
C ARG A 400 6.95 10.92 23.30
N GLU A 401 6.11 9.90 23.41
CA GLU A 401 4.73 9.88 22.91
C GLU A 401 3.72 10.33 23.96
N GLN A 402 4.17 10.74 25.16
CA GLN A 402 3.32 11.24 26.25
C GLN A 402 2.17 10.28 26.60
N LEU A 403 2.44 8.98 26.56
CA LEU A 403 1.41 7.96 26.78
C LEU A 403 1.01 7.83 28.25
N ASP A 404 1.72 8.48 29.17
CA ASP A 404 1.31 8.70 30.55
C ASP A 404 0.21 9.75 30.70
N GLU A 405 0.18 10.76 29.82
CA GLU A 405 -0.82 11.83 29.82
C GLU A 405 -1.97 11.55 28.84
N ALA A 406 -1.69 10.84 27.74
CA ALA A 406 -2.64 10.57 26.65
C ALA A 406 -3.65 9.44 26.94
N THR A 407 -3.53 8.75 28.09
CA THR A 407 -4.54 7.78 28.53
C THR A 407 -5.82 8.49 28.95
N ASN A 408 -6.63 8.90 27.98
CA ASN A 408 -7.92 9.60 28.11
C ASN A 408 -9.02 8.73 28.77
N GLY A 409 -8.68 8.02 29.86
CA GLY A 409 -9.58 7.10 30.57
C GLY A 409 -9.79 5.74 29.89
N CYS A 410 -9.20 5.50 28.71
CA CYS A 410 -9.21 4.19 28.06
C CYS A 410 -8.01 3.36 28.54
N ASN A 411 -8.29 2.31 29.30
CA ASN A 411 -7.28 1.33 29.75
C ASN A 411 -7.76 -0.09 29.41
N PRO A 412 -7.55 -0.55 28.17
CA PRO A 412 -7.91 -1.91 27.81
C PRO A 412 -7.02 -2.90 28.60
N PRO A 413 -7.54 -4.08 28.98
CA PRO A 413 -6.84 -5.01 29.86
C PRO A 413 -5.48 -5.45 29.31
N GLU A 414 -5.36 -5.56 27.98
CA GLU A 414 -4.10 -5.89 27.30
C GLU A 414 -3.05 -4.78 27.47
N TRP A 415 -3.48 -3.52 27.47
CA TRP A 415 -2.61 -2.37 27.74
C TRP A 415 -2.19 -2.32 29.20
N GLU A 416 -3.12 -2.52 30.14
CA GLU A 416 -2.82 -2.56 31.57
C GLU A 416 -1.80 -3.66 31.91
N ALA A 417 -1.94 -4.84 31.30
CA ALA A 417 -0.99 -5.94 31.46
C ALA A 417 0.40 -5.57 30.94
N LEU A 418 0.49 -4.96 29.75
CA LEU A 418 1.74 -4.50 29.15
C LEU A 418 2.44 -3.44 30.03
N ILE A 419 1.69 -2.43 30.48
CA ILE A 419 2.21 -1.35 31.34
C ILE A 419 2.64 -1.88 32.71
N SER A 420 1.85 -2.77 33.32
CA SER A 420 2.23 -3.43 34.58
C SER A 420 3.55 -4.19 34.44
N ARG A 421 3.74 -4.91 33.33
CA ARG A 421 4.99 -5.64 33.07
C ARG A 421 6.16 -4.70 32.82
N TYR A 422 5.94 -3.64 32.06
CA TYR A 422 6.93 -2.58 31.84
C TYR A 422 7.40 -1.96 33.16
N GLN A 423 6.47 -1.56 34.03
CA GLN A 423 6.79 -0.99 35.34
C GLN A 423 7.59 -1.97 36.22
N PHE A 424 7.22 -3.25 36.23
CA PHE A 424 7.95 -4.29 36.95
C PHE A 424 9.42 -4.38 36.50
N TYR A 425 9.67 -4.44 35.20
CA TYR A 425 11.03 -4.55 34.67
C TYR A 425 11.83 -3.26 34.84
N THR A 426 11.21 -2.09 34.72
CA THR A 426 11.86 -0.80 35.00
C THR A 426 12.32 -0.71 36.46
N ARG A 427 11.46 -1.07 37.43
CA ARG A 427 11.84 -1.13 38.85
C ARG A 427 12.95 -2.14 39.09
N THR A 428 12.86 -3.33 38.49
CA THR A 428 13.90 -4.37 38.60
C THR A 428 15.26 -3.86 38.12
N ARG A 429 15.29 -3.18 36.97
CA ARG A 429 16.51 -2.57 36.43
C ARG A 429 17.06 -1.45 37.32
N GLN A 430 16.20 -0.61 37.87
CA GLN A 430 16.61 0.46 38.81
C GLN A 430 17.22 -0.14 40.08
N THR A 431 16.59 -1.15 40.68
CA THR A 431 17.11 -1.86 41.85
C THR A 431 18.44 -2.55 41.55
N TYR A 432 18.56 -3.21 40.40
CA TYR A 432 19.80 -3.85 39.97
C TYR A 432 20.94 -2.83 39.82
N ASN A 433 20.69 -1.70 39.16
CA ASN A 433 21.68 -0.64 39.00
C ASN A 433 22.09 -0.03 40.36
N ALA A 434 21.14 0.22 41.26
CA ALA A 434 21.44 0.72 42.60
C ALA A 434 22.29 -0.28 43.41
N ASN A 435 22.02 -1.59 43.27
CA ASN A 435 22.82 -2.62 43.91
C ASN A 435 24.23 -2.72 43.33
N LEU A 436 24.37 -2.59 42.00
CA LEU A 436 25.69 -2.54 41.36
C LEU A 436 26.53 -1.38 41.89
N VAL A 437 25.95 -0.17 41.96
CA VAL A 437 26.65 1.01 42.52
C VAL A 437 27.16 0.72 43.95
N LYS A 438 26.30 0.17 44.82
CA LYS A 438 26.68 -0.22 46.19
C LYS A 438 27.79 -1.28 46.25
N ILE A 439 27.77 -2.27 45.36
CA ILE A 439 28.80 -3.30 45.29
C ILE A 439 30.14 -2.68 44.84
N PHE A 440 30.10 -1.78 43.86
CA PHE A 440 31.30 -1.11 43.37
C PHE A 440 31.91 -0.16 44.40
N GLU A 441 31.11 0.58 45.16
CA GLU A 441 31.59 1.41 46.29
C GLU A 441 32.32 0.58 47.36
N ARG A 442 31.99 -0.71 47.49
CA ARG A 442 32.62 -1.65 48.43
C ARG A 442 33.81 -2.38 47.82
N CYS A 443 33.99 -2.36 46.51
CA CYS A 443 35.07 -3.04 45.82
C CYS A 443 36.29 -2.12 45.75
N GLY A 444 37.25 -2.27 46.67
CA GLY A 444 38.46 -1.44 46.77
C GLY A 444 39.47 -1.54 45.62
N ASN A 445 39.05 -2.03 44.44
CA ASN A 445 39.89 -2.18 43.27
C ASN A 445 39.75 -0.94 42.35
N THR A 446 40.76 -0.08 42.36
CA THR A 446 40.77 1.23 41.68
C THR A 446 40.68 1.13 40.15
N GLU A 447 41.07 0.01 39.54
CA GLU A 447 40.92 -0.21 38.09
C GLU A 447 39.46 -0.40 37.66
N VAL A 448 38.60 -0.90 38.55
CA VAL A 448 37.16 -1.09 38.31
C VAL A 448 36.42 0.25 38.37
N HIS A 449 36.84 1.15 39.25
CA HIS A 449 36.32 2.53 39.33
C HIS A 449 36.59 3.35 38.05
N GLY A 450 37.75 3.15 37.40
CA GLY A 450 38.13 3.88 36.18
C GLY A 450 37.33 3.51 34.92
N ARG A 451 36.80 2.29 34.81
CA ARG A 451 35.97 1.87 33.66
C ARG A 451 34.50 2.28 33.79
N PHE A 452 33.99 2.46 35.02
CA PHE A 452 32.57 2.74 35.28
C PHE A 452 32.20 4.22 35.41
N SER A 453 33.15 5.12 35.65
CA SER A 453 32.93 6.57 35.58
C SER A 453 32.49 7.07 34.19
N ARG A 454 32.72 6.27 33.13
CA ARG A 454 32.16 6.50 31.79
C ARG A 454 30.67 6.10 31.65
N PHE A 455 30.13 5.31 32.57
CA PHE A 455 28.73 4.86 32.57
C PHE A 455 27.82 5.65 33.52
N SER A 456 28.37 6.43 34.46
CA SER A 456 27.56 7.22 35.42
C SER A 456 26.82 8.41 34.81
N TRP A 457 27.21 8.85 33.60
CA TRP A 457 26.53 9.92 32.84
C TRP A 457 25.10 9.57 32.36
N VAL A 458 24.63 8.34 32.61
CA VAL A 458 23.27 7.89 32.24
C VAL A 458 22.26 8.04 33.39
N SER A 459 22.72 8.21 34.63
CA SER A 459 21.84 8.37 35.80
C SER A 459 21.14 9.74 35.82
N ASP A 460 21.85 10.81 35.48
CA ASP A 460 21.37 12.20 35.65
C ASP A 460 20.42 12.69 34.55
N LYS A 461 20.10 11.84 33.56
CA LYS A 461 19.17 12.17 32.46
C LYS A 461 17.89 11.34 32.42
N LEU A 462 17.65 10.46 33.39
CA LEU A 462 16.37 9.78 33.52
C LEU A 462 15.41 10.68 34.31
N PRO A 463 14.28 11.15 33.74
CA PRO A 463 13.30 11.88 34.51
C PRO A 463 12.82 10.99 35.67
N SER A 464 12.79 11.57 36.87
CA SER A 464 12.29 10.88 38.07
C SER A 464 10.89 10.33 37.77
N VAL A 465 10.71 9.02 37.90
CA VAL A 465 9.39 8.38 37.82
C VAL A 465 8.51 9.02 38.88
N ARG A 466 7.64 9.97 38.49
CA ARG A 466 6.53 10.39 39.34
C ARG A 466 5.64 9.17 39.50
N SER A 467 5.44 8.77 40.75
CA SER A 467 4.49 7.73 41.13
C SER A 467 3.12 8.10 40.58
N LEU A 468 2.65 7.38 39.57
CA LEU A 468 1.22 7.30 39.25
C LEU A 468 0.54 6.63 40.46
N SER A 469 0.08 7.45 41.40
CA SER A 469 -0.79 7.00 42.47
C SER A 469 -2.14 6.67 41.85
N LEU A 470 -2.48 5.38 41.79
CA LEU A 470 -3.86 4.91 41.64
C LEU A 470 -4.62 5.33 42.91
N THR A 471 -5.13 6.56 42.93
CA THR A 471 -6.16 6.98 43.89
C THR A 471 -7.50 6.43 43.40
N GLN A 472 -7.95 5.36 44.05
CA GLN A 472 -9.38 5.06 44.15
C GLN A 472 -10.02 6.20 44.95
N ASP A 473 -10.67 7.15 44.26
CA ASP A 473 -11.54 8.12 44.93
C ASP A 473 -13.00 7.81 44.61
N SER A 474 -13.65 7.26 45.63
CA SER A 474 -15.08 7.23 45.81
C SER A 474 -15.62 8.65 46.04
N GLY A 475 -16.60 9.06 45.22
CA GLY A 475 -17.69 9.99 45.56
C GLY A 475 -17.36 11.33 46.25
N TYR A 476 -17.59 12.44 45.55
CA TYR A 476 -18.76 13.30 45.76
C TYR A 476 -18.64 14.54 44.85
N ALA A 477 -19.76 14.86 44.19
CA ALA A 477 -19.91 15.99 43.29
C ALA A 477 -19.63 17.34 43.95
N ARG A 478 -18.83 18.19 43.29
CA ARG A 478 -18.89 19.65 43.42
C ARG A 478 -18.66 20.31 42.06
N ALA A 479 -19.58 21.20 41.71
CA ALA A 479 -19.62 21.97 40.46
C ALA A 479 -18.38 22.88 40.27
N PRO A 480 -17.95 23.14 39.02
CA PRO A 480 -16.81 24.00 38.77
C PRO A 480 -17.20 25.48 38.86
N ARG A 481 -16.44 26.23 39.68
CA ARG A 481 -16.35 27.69 39.60
C ARG A 481 -15.27 28.05 38.59
N PHE A 482 -15.62 28.84 37.59
CA PHE A 482 -14.68 29.51 36.69
C PHE A 482 -13.86 30.57 37.46
N PRO A 483 -12.57 30.72 37.11
CA PRO A 483 -11.93 32.02 37.18
C PRO A 483 -11.52 32.51 35.79
N THR A 484 -11.90 33.77 35.58
CA THR A 484 -11.55 34.72 34.53
C THR A 484 -10.07 34.76 34.14
N VAL A 485 -9.83 34.86 32.83
CA VAL A 485 -8.54 35.14 32.18
C VAL A 485 -8.33 36.66 32.13
N PRO A 486 -7.14 37.21 32.45
CA PRO A 486 -6.79 38.58 32.11
C PRO A 486 -6.25 38.70 30.68
N GLU A 487 -6.83 39.64 29.94
CA GLU A 487 -6.29 40.26 28.73
C GLU A 487 -4.88 40.83 28.98
N HIS A 488 -3.93 40.53 28.09
CA HIS A 488 -3.06 41.51 27.42
C HIS A 488 -1.97 40.80 26.60
N ALA A 489 -2.05 40.91 25.26
CA ALA A 489 -0.95 41.33 24.39
C ALA A 489 -1.40 41.25 22.92
N ARG A 490 -1.63 42.42 22.35
CA ARG A 490 -2.11 42.66 20.99
C ARG A 490 -0.91 43.16 20.16
N LYS A 491 -0.91 42.77 18.88
CA LYS A 491 -0.29 43.43 17.69
C LYS A 491 1.08 42.94 17.21
N ARG A 492 1.06 42.31 16.02
CA ARG A 492 1.50 42.86 14.71
C ARG A 492 0.97 41.90 13.61
N THR A 493 -0.06 42.29 12.84
CA THR A 493 -0.02 42.88 11.46
C THR A 493 0.78 42.03 10.46
N GLY A 494 0.28 41.59 9.29
CA GLY A 494 -0.97 41.82 8.56
C GLY A 494 -0.85 41.31 7.12
N ALA A 495 -1.93 41.53 6.34
CA ALA A 495 -2.16 41.29 4.89
C ALA A 495 -2.73 39.89 4.51
N LEU A 496 -4.04 39.73 4.29
CA LEU A 496 -4.93 40.15 3.17
C LEU A 496 -4.88 39.21 1.95
N ALA A 497 -5.95 38.43 1.76
CA ALA A 497 -6.64 38.31 0.48
C ALA A 497 -8.08 37.82 0.69
N THR A 498 -9.02 38.59 0.16
CA THR A 498 -10.47 38.51 0.27
C THR A 498 -11.04 38.01 -1.05
N ILE A 499 -11.88 36.96 -1.10
CA ILE A 499 -12.87 36.79 -2.17
C ILE A 499 -14.19 36.20 -1.63
N LYS A 500 -15.19 37.10 -1.57
CA LYS A 500 -16.62 37.00 -1.88
C LYS A 500 -17.39 35.69 -1.66
N THR A 501 -18.28 35.76 -0.68
CA THR A 501 -19.62 35.16 -0.65
C THR A 501 -20.51 35.75 -1.75
N ALA A 502 -21.24 34.89 -2.46
CA ALA A 502 -22.41 35.27 -3.26
C ALA A 502 -23.58 34.32 -2.92
N GLN A 503 -24.63 34.90 -2.34
CA GLN A 503 -25.98 34.34 -2.28
C GLN A 503 -26.61 34.35 -3.67
N LEU A 504 -27.44 33.34 -3.98
CA LEU A 504 -28.62 33.38 -4.87
C LEU A 504 -29.37 32.05 -4.61
N SER A 505 -30.47 32.07 -3.86
CA SER A 505 -31.85 32.33 -4.30
C SER A 505 -32.55 31.09 -4.89
N SER A 506 -33.48 30.58 -4.08
CA SER A 506 -34.80 30.03 -4.42
C SER A 506 -35.04 29.55 -5.85
N MET A 507 -35.34 28.25 -6.01
CA MET A 507 -36.25 27.77 -7.05
C MET A 507 -37.29 26.82 -6.47
N HIS A 508 -38.55 27.22 -6.67
CA HIS A 508 -39.75 26.44 -6.48
C HIS A 508 -39.76 25.16 -7.33
N LEU A 509 -40.16 24.05 -6.71
CA LEU A 509 -40.63 22.85 -7.40
C LEU A 509 -42.15 22.95 -7.61
N PRO A 510 -42.66 22.83 -8.85
CA PRO A 510 -44.06 22.55 -9.06
C PRO A 510 -44.30 21.03 -9.11
N SER A 511 -45.26 20.61 -8.30
CA SER A 511 -46.02 19.37 -8.41
C SER A 511 -46.61 19.18 -9.81
N ARG A 512 -46.44 18.00 -10.42
CA ARG A 512 -47.43 17.47 -11.38
C ARG A 512 -47.61 15.95 -11.27
N GLN A 513 -48.88 15.62 -11.38
CA GLN A 513 -49.62 14.37 -11.18
C GLN A 513 -49.31 13.26 -12.20
N PRO A 514 -49.79 12.02 -11.94
CA PRO A 514 -49.68 10.88 -12.85
C PRO A 514 -50.82 10.84 -13.87
N THR A 515 -50.61 10.13 -14.99
CA THR A 515 -51.60 9.40 -15.83
C THR A 515 -50.93 8.95 -17.15
N PRO A 516 -51.47 7.99 -17.92
CA PRO A 516 -52.51 6.98 -17.64
C PRO A 516 -51.98 5.54 -17.56
#